data_AF-A0A538RXY7-F1
#
_entry.id   AF-A0A538RXY7-F1
#
_cell.length_a   1.000
_cell.length_b   1.000
_cell.length_c   1.000
_cell.angle_alpha   90.00
_cell.angle_beta   90.00
_cell.angle_gamma   90.00
#
_symmetry.space_group_name_H-M   'P 1'
#
loop_
_entity.id
_entity.type
_entity.pdbx_description
1 polymer ?
#
loop_
_entity_poly.entity_id
_entity_poly.type
_entity_poly.pdbx_seq_one_letter_code
_entity_poly.pdbx_strand_id
1 'polypeptide(L)'
;MNWRDFLPLATRLAAEATEADWRTAVSRAYYATFHVGRHLFSDLQFTVPRADRAHQYLVFRLSNSSDFAAEQAGRDLETLRRLRKPGGLR
;
A
#
# COMPACT_ATOMS: atom_id res chain seq x y z
N MET A 1 -14.14 6.43 6.86
CA MET A 1 -12.93 5.83 7.46
C MET A 1 -11.72 6.56 6.94
N ASN A 2 -10.85 7.06 7.82
CA ASN A 2 -9.62 7.71 7.40
C ASN A 2 -8.52 6.67 7.26
N TRP A 3 -8.18 6.31 6.03
CA TRP A 3 -7.17 5.28 5.73
C TRP A 3 -5.77 5.67 6.19
N ARG A 4 -5.51 6.96 6.47
CA ARG A 4 -4.24 7.42 7.02
C ARG A 4 -4.02 6.93 8.46
N ASP A 5 -5.10 6.64 9.20
CA ASP A 5 -5.01 6.15 10.59
C ASP A 5 -4.43 4.72 10.66
N PHE A 6 -4.40 4.00 9.53
CA PHE A 6 -3.73 2.71 9.45
C PHE A 6 -2.21 2.80 9.52
N LEU A 7 -1.61 3.94 9.16
CA LEU A 7 -0.16 4.08 9.20
C LEU A 7 0.38 4.08 10.65
N PRO A 8 -0.14 4.90 11.59
CA PRO A 8 0.27 4.82 13.00
C PRO A 8 0.05 3.42 13.60
N LEU A 9 -1.05 2.74 13.24
CA LEU A 9 -1.31 1.38 13.69
C LEU A 9 -0.28 0.39 13.14
N ALA A 10 0.03 0.48 11.84
CA ALA A 10 1.05 -0.34 11.20
C ALA A 10 2.42 -0.14 11.85
N THR A 11 2.79 1.10 12.15
CA THR A 11 4.06 1.43 12.84
C THR A 11 4.13 0.80 14.23
N ARG A 12 3.05 0.83 15.02
CA ARG A 12 3.03 0.19 16.35
C ARG A 12 3.19 -1.32 16.22
N LEU A 13 2.40 -1.96 15.36
CA LEU A 13 2.43 -3.42 15.15
C LEU A 13 3.77 -3.91 14.59
N ALA A 14 4.46 -3.09 13.80
CA ALA A 14 5.80 -3.42 13.30
C ALA A 14 6.87 -3.48 14.40
N ALA A 15 6.64 -2.83 15.54
CA ALA A 15 7.54 -2.84 16.69
C ALA A 15 7.26 -3.98 17.68
N GLU A 16 6.16 -4.71 17.51
CA GLU A 16 5.80 -5.85 18.36
C GLU A 16 6.64 -7.10 18.03
N ALA A 17 6.49 -8.18 18.79
CA ALA A 17 7.39 -9.34 18.73
C ALA A 17 6.82 -10.56 17.99
N THR A 18 5.58 -10.52 17.48
CA THR A 18 4.94 -11.70 16.88
C THR A 18 4.79 -11.60 15.37
N GLU A 19 4.89 -12.74 14.68
CA GLU A 19 4.61 -12.82 13.23
C GLU A 19 3.19 -12.33 12.91
N ALA A 20 2.22 -12.59 13.79
CA ALA A 20 0.85 -12.13 13.62
C ALA A 20 0.75 -10.59 13.60
N ASP A 21 1.50 -9.92 14.48
CA ASP A 21 1.56 -8.46 14.52
C ASP A 21 2.21 -7.91 13.25
N TRP A 22 3.35 -8.47 12.82
CA TRP A 22 4.03 -8.04 11.60
C TRP A 22 3.19 -8.23 10.34
N ARG A 23 2.48 -9.37 10.23
CA ARG A 23 1.54 -9.61 9.11
C ARG A 23 0.39 -8.61 9.11
N THR A 24 -0.08 -8.25 10.29
CA THR A 24 -1.10 -7.24 10.46
C THR A 24 -0.54 -5.86 10.10
N ALA A 25 0.67 -5.52 10.52
CA ALA A 25 1.37 -4.28 10.20
C ALA A 25 1.48 -4.08 8.68
N VAL A 26 1.98 -5.09 7.97
CA VAL A 26 2.08 -5.09 6.49
C VAL A 26 0.71 -4.87 5.85
N SER A 27 -0.32 -5.54 6.35
CA SER A 27 -1.69 -5.38 5.81
C SER A 27 -2.22 -3.96 6.03
N ARG A 28 -1.99 -3.36 7.21
CA ARG A 28 -2.42 -1.99 7.51
C ARG A 28 -1.66 -0.96 6.69
N ALA A 29 -0.34 -1.08 6.58
CA ALA A 29 0.46 -0.22 5.71
C ALA A 29 0.00 -0.33 4.25
N TYR A 30 -0.24 -1.56 3.77
CA TYR A 30 -0.75 -1.80 2.42
C TYR A 30 -2.06 -1.05 2.16
N TYR A 31 -3.06 -1.22 3.02
CA TYR A 31 -4.37 -0.59 2.81
C TYR A 31 -4.29 0.93 2.96
N ALA A 32 -3.46 1.45 3.87
CA ALA A 32 -3.20 2.89 3.97
C ALA A 32 -2.70 3.45 2.62
N THR A 33 -1.60 2.89 2.12
CA THR A 33 -0.96 3.33 0.87
C THR A 33 -1.88 3.14 -0.34
N PHE A 34 -2.60 2.01 -0.42
CA PHE A 34 -3.53 1.74 -1.51
C PHE A 34 -4.66 2.79 -1.58
N HIS A 35 -5.29 3.11 -0.45
CA HIS A 35 -6.39 4.05 -0.43
C HIS A 35 -5.94 5.51 -0.60
N VAL A 36 -4.78 5.89 -0.04
CA VAL A 36 -4.18 7.20 -0.29
C VAL A 36 -3.83 7.35 -1.78
N GLY A 37 -3.19 6.36 -2.38
CA GLY A 37 -2.87 6.36 -3.81
C GLY A 37 -4.12 6.41 -4.71
N ARG A 38 -5.17 5.68 -4.33
CA ARG A 38 -6.46 5.74 -5.04
C ARG A 38 -7.10 7.13 -4.98
N HIS A 39 -7.04 7.79 -3.82
CA HIS A 39 -7.54 9.15 -3.65
C HIS A 39 -6.72 10.14 -4.48
N LEU A 40 -5.39 10.08 -4.39
CA LEU A 40 -4.49 10.90 -5.19
C LEU A 40 -4.81 10.82 -6.68
N PHE A 41 -5.01 9.61 -7.20
CA PHE A 41 -5.34 9.44 -8.62
C PHE A 41 -6.72 9.97 -8.97
N SER A 42 -7.69 9.86 -8.06
CA SER A 42 -9.00 10.49 -8.24
C SER A 42 -8.88 12.02 -8.29
N ASP A 43 -8.07 12.62 -7.42
CA ASP A 43 -7.85 14.07 -7.39
C ASP A 43 -7.19 14.54 -8.70
N LEU A 44 -6.23 13.75 -9.20
CA LEU A 44 -5.58 13.95 -10.50
C LEU A 44 -6.43 13.54 -11.71
N GLN A 45 -7.72 13.26 -11.52
CA GLN A 45 -8.69 12.93 -12.59
C GLN A 45 -8.37 11.64 -13.37
N PHE A 46 -7.64 10.70 -12.79
CA PHE A 46 -7.47 9.36 -13.35
C PHE A 46 -8.66 8.46 -13.04
N THR A 47 -9.14 7.73 -14.04
CA THR A 47 -10.13 6.67 -13.85
C THR A 47 -9.46 5.41 -13.29
N VAL A 48 -9.49 5.26 -11.97
CA VAL A 48 -8.98 4.05 -11.30
C VAL A 48 -9.96 2.87 -11.52
N PRO A 49 -9.50 1.72 -12.06
CA PRO A 49 -10.36 0.56 -12.24
C PRO A 49 -10.98 0.07 -10.92
N ARG A 50 -12.05 -0.72 -11.03
CA ARG A 50 -12.70 -1.36 -9.88
C ARG A 50 -12.00 -2.67 -9.49
N ALA A 51 -12.24 -3.09 -8.25
CA ALA A 51 -11.87 -4.39 -7.70
C ALA A 51 -10.37 -4.73 -7.92
N ASP A 52 -10.07 -5.99 -8.24
CA ASP A 52 -8.71 -6.54 -8.27
C ASP A 52 -7.76 -5.80 -9.21
N ARG A 53 -8.29 -5.23 -10.30
CA ARG A 53 -7.49 -4.49 -11.28
C ARG A 53 -6.93 -3.18 -10.70
N ALA A 54 -7.56 -2.60 -9.68
CA ALA A 54 -7.09 -1.37 -9.04
C ALA A 54 -5.69 -1.54 -8.43
N HIS A 55 -5.40 -2.71 -7.87
CA HIS A 55 -4.14 -2.96 -7.16
C HIS A 55 -2.94 -2.88 -8.11
N GLN A 56 -2.99 -3.62 -9.21
CA GLN A 56 -1.93 -3.59 -10.24
C GLN A 56 -1.88 -2.23 -10.92
N TYR A 57 -3.03 -1.62 -11.20
CA TYR A 57 -3.09 -0.30 -11.83
C TYR A 57 -2.34 0.78 -11.03
N LEU A 58 -2.58 0.87 -9.71
CA LEU A 58 -1.90 1.86 -8.87
C LEU A 58 -0.38 1.61 -8.83
N VAL A 59 0.04 0.36 -8.62
CA VAL A 59 1.45 -0.03 -8.64
C VAL A 59 2.11 0.39 -9.95
N PHE A 60 1.55 0.00 -11.10
CA PHE A 60 2.16 0.30 -12.39
C PHE A 60 2.25 1.80 -12.65
N ARG A 61 1.18 2.55 -12.37
CA ARG A 61 1.15 3.99 -12.65
C ARG A 61 2.06 4.79 -11.75
N LEU A 62 2.17 4.42 -10.48
CA LEU A 62 3.12 5.04 -9.53
C LEU A 62 4.56 4.70 -9.92
N SER A 63 4.87 3.41 -10.09
CA SER A 63 6.23 2.94 -10.44
C SER A 63 6.74 3.38 -11.82
N ASN A 64 5.86 3.86 -12.71
CA ASN A 64 6.23 4.40 -14.02
C ASN A 64 5.97 5.91 -14.10
N SER A 65 5.81 6.58 -12.95
CA SER A 65 5.77 8.04 -12.93
C SER A 65 7.18 8.60 -13.08
N SER A 66 7.31 9.79 -13.67
CA SER A 66 8.59 10.50 -13.75
C SER A 66 8.94 11.23 -12.44
N ASP A 67 8.08 11.12 -11.41
CA ASP A 67 8.32 11.67 -10.09
C ASP A 67 8.94 10.59 -9.19
N PHE A 68 10.13 10.88 -8.66
CA PHE A 68 10.90 9.91 -7.87
C PHE A 68 10.14 9.44 -6.62
N ALA A 69 9.40 10.32 -5.95
CA ALA A 69 8.68 9.97 -4.74
C ALA A 69 7.49 9.05 -5.05
N ALA A 70 6.74 9.35 -6.11
CA ALA A 70 5.64 8.50 -6.57
C ALA A 70 6.15 7.15 -7.10
N GLU A 71 7.28 7.13 -7.80
CA GLU A 71 7.93 5.89 -8.21
C GLU A 71 8.27 5.00 -7.02
N GLN A 72 8.94 5.56 -6.01
CA GLN A 72 9.29 4.81 -4.79
C GLN A 72 8.04 4.32 -4.06
N ALA A 73 6.99 5.15 -3.95
CA ALA A 73 5.73 4.74 -3.35
C ALA A 73 5.07 3.56 -4.10
N GLY A 74 5.20 3.50 -5.44
CA GLY A 74 4.74 2.37 -6.24
C GLY A 74 5.51 1.08 -5.95
N ARG A 75 6.84 1.17 -5.83
CA ARG A 75 7.71 0.05 -5.45
C ARG A 75 7.41 -0.46 -4.04
N ASP A 76 7.20 0.44 -3.08
CA ASP A 76 6.86 0.10 -1.70
C ASP A 76 5.47 -0.55 -1.62
N LEU A 77 4.48 -0.01 -2.35
CA LEU A 77 3.13 -0.58 -2.43
C LEU A 77 3.16 -2.02 -2.97
N GLU A 78 3.97 -2.29 -4.00
CA GLU A 78 4.13 -3.66 -4.53
C GLU A 78 4.80 -4.59 -3.53
N THR A 79 5.84 -4.11 -2.83
CA THR A 79 6.48 -4.87 -1.76
C THR A 79 5.49 -5.24 -0.67
N LEU A 80 4.73 -4.27 -0.14
CA LEU A 80 3.67 -4.52 0.85
C LEU A 80 2.61 -5.51 0.33
N ARG A 81 2.22 -5.39 -0.95
CA ARG A 81 1.26 -6.32 -1.58
C ARG A 81 1.77 -7.76 -1.63
N ARG A 82 3.07 -7.94 -1.87
CA ARG A 82 3.72 -9.26 -1.86
C ARG A 82 3.84 -9.81 -0.44
N LEU A 83 4.33 -8.99 0.48
CA LEU A 83 4.54 -9.37 1.89
C LEU A 83 3.23 -9.76 2.59
N ARG A 84 2.09 -9.15 2.25
CA ARG A 84 0.80 -9.49 2.89
C ARG A 84 0.31 -10.91 2.57
N LYS A 85 0.82 -11.53 1.51
CA LYS A 85 0.41 -12.88 1.11
C LYS A 85 0.97 -13.90 2.11
N PRO A 86 0.29 -15.05 2.29
CA PRO A 86 0.82 -16.13 3.12
C PRO A 86 2.24 -16.52 2.70
N GLY A 87 3.16 -16.59 3.67
CA GLY A 87 4.58 -16.91 3.43
C GLY A 87 5.45 -15.76 2.92
N GLY A 88 4.94 -14.53 2.87
CA GLY A 88 5.69 -13.36 2.37
C GLY A 88 6.76 -12.80 3.32
N LEU A 89 6.71 -13.10 4.62
CA LEU A 89 7.66 -12.60 5.64
C LEU A 89 8.82 -13.59 5.94
N ARG A 90 9.20 -14.42 4.97
CA ARG A 90 10.28 -15.41 5.11
C ARG A 90 11.64 -14.85 4.72
#